data_AF-A0A3B9MUU6-F1
#
_entry.id   AF-A0A3B9MUU6-F1
#
_cell.length_a   1.000
_cell.length_b   1.000
_cell.length_c   1.000
_cell.angle_alpha   90.00
_cell.angle_beta   90.00
_cell.angle_gamma   90.00
#
_symmetry.space_group_name_H-M   'P 1'
#
loop_
_entity.id
_entity.type
_entity.pdbx_description
1 polymer ?
#
loop_
_entity_poly.entity_id
_entity_poly.type
_entity_poly.pdbx_seq_one_letter_code
_entity_poly.pdbx_strand_id
1 'polypeptide(L)'
;LRNYHIILERTGDAAGVEGWCRLLLYKEKTPEEVALGFLHSKEFENKQLSDTEYVTILYKTFLGREPEEAGLNYWVSLIQNGSMTRDEVVKGFADSPEFRAILSRFGL
;
A
#
# COMPACT_ATOMS: atom_id res chain seq x y z
N LEU A 1 13.10 0.56 -19.34
CA LEU A 1 11.77 -0.09 -19.36
C LEU A 1 10.71 1.00 -19.35
N ARG A 2 10.01 1.20 -20.47
CA ARG A 2 9.16 2.36 -20.79
C ARG A 2 7.76 2.33 -20.14
N ASN A 3 7.44 1.28 -19.38
CA ASN A 3 6.06 0.92 -19.04
C ASN A 3 5.64 1.19 -17.59
N TYR A 4 6.55 1.64 -16.72
CA TYR A 4 6.20 2.02 -15.34
C TYR A 4 5.62 3.45 -15.22
N HIS A 5 5.81 4.28 -16.24
CA HIS A 5 5.25 5.63 -16.31
C HIS A 5 3.74 5.67 -16.60
N ILE A 6 3.13 4.58 -17.09
CA ILE A 6 1.73 4.58 -17.57
C ILE A 6 0.73 4.17 -16.47
N ILE A 7 1.17 3.48 -15.42
CA ILE A 7 0.24 2.89 -14.44
C ILE A 7 -0.16 3.89 -13.34
N LEU A 8 0.59 4.97 -13.18
CA LEU A 8 0.38 5.92 -12.09
C LEU A 8 0.18 7.33 -12.62
N GLU A 9 -0.90 7.55 -13.38
CA GLU A 9 -1.43 8.90 -13.63
C GLU A 9 -1.87 9.63 -12.32
N ARG A 10 -1.15 9.46 -11.21
CA ARG A 10 -1.19 10.33 -10.04
C ARG A 10 -0.08 11.35 -10.20
N THR A 11 -0.48 12.59 -10.39
CA THR A 11 0.27 13.78 -9.95
C THR A 11 0.34 13.81 -8.42
N GLY A 12 1.04 12.84 -7.84
CA GLY A 12 1.33 12.72 -6.42
C GLY A 12 2.75 12.24 -6.28
N ASP A 13 3.64 13.19 -6.00
CA ASP A 13 5.10 13.08 -5.83
C ASP A 13 5.77 11.80 -6.38
N ALA A 14 6.23 11.89 -7.62
CA ALA A 14 6.81 10.80 -8.41
C ALA A 14 7.98 10.06 -7.72
N ALA A 15 8.62 10.67 -6.72
CA ALA A 15 9.71 10.10 -5.96
C ALA A 15 9.30 8.88 -5.13
N GLY A 16 8.07 8.84 -4.63
CA GLY A 16 7.55 7.73 -3.84
C GLY A 16 7.52 6.46 -4.69
N VAL A 17 6.64 6.42 -5.70
CA VAL A 17 6.31 5.21 -6.48
C VAL A 17 7.48 4.63 -7.27
N GLU A 18 8.42 5.48 -7.71
CA GLU A 18 9.62 5.05 -8.41
C GLU A 18 10.63 4.33 -7.47
N GLY A 19 10.71 4.73 -6.20
CA GLY A 19 11.54 4.08 -5.18
C GLY A 19 11.08 2.66 -4.84
N TRP A 20 9.76 2.45 -4.74
CA TRP A 20 9.16 1.14 -4.42
C TRP A 20 9.41 0.11 -5.50
N CYS A 21 9.21 0.50 -6.77
CA CYS A 21 9.46 -0.39 -7.90
C CYS A 21 10.93 -0.82 -7.94
N ARG A 22 11.84 0.09 -7.61
CA ARG A 22 13.29 -0.18 -7.57
C ARG A 22 13.66 -1.16 -6.44
N LEU A 23 13.11 -1.01 -5.24
CA LEU A 23 13.41 -1.90 -4.10
C LEU A 23 12.88 -3.33 -4.30
N LEU A 24 11.71 -3.47 -4.92
CA LEU A 24 11.12 -4.77 -5.24
C LEU A 24 11.82 -5.46 -6.42
N LEU A 25 12.27 -4.69 -7.42
CA LEU A 25 13.02 -5.22 -8.57
C LEU A 25 14.37 -5.84 -8.19
N TYR A 26 15.01 -5.39 -7.10
CA TYR A 26 16.29 -5.96 -6.63
C TYR A 26 16.11 -7.06 -5.57
N LYS A 27 14.87 -7.42 -5.20
CA LYS A 27 14.54 -8.45 -4.18
C LYS A 27 15.18 -8.21 -2.80
N GLU A 28 15.58 -6.97 -2.50
CA GLU A 28 16.28 -6.65 -1.25
C GLU A 28 15.34 -6.52 -0.04
N LYS A 29 14.05 -6.24 -0.28
CA LYS A 29 12.99 -6.09 0.74
C LYS A 29 11.63 -6.56 0.22
N THR A 30 10.76 -7.04 1.12
CA THR A 30 9.37 -7.38 0.76
C THR A 30 8.51 -6.11 0.66
N PRO A 31 7.41 -6.12 -0.13
CA PRO A 31 6.48 -4.99 -0.18
C PRO A 31 5.94 -4.58 1.19
N GLU A 32 5.74 -5.56 2.08
CA GLU A 32 5.36 -5.35 3.47
C GLU A 32 6.41 -4.53 4.23
N GLU A 33 7.69 -4.94 4.17
CA GLU A 33 8.77 -4.28 4.91
C GLU A 33 8.95 -2.82 4.49
N VAL A 34 8.82 -2.54 3.20
CA VAL A 34 8.93 -1.16 2.72
C VAL A 34 7.69 -0.37 3.17
N ALA A 35 6.49 -0.95 3.10
CA ALA A 35 5.24 -0.26 3.45
C ALA A 35 5.20 0.08 4.95
N LEU A 36 5.58 -0.88 5.80
CA LEU A 36 5.74 -0.66 7.23
C LEU A 36 6.79 0.42 7.50
N GLY A 37 7.93 0.41 6.81
CA GLY A 37 8.97 1.44 6.98
C GLY A 37 8.50 2.87 6.66
N PHE A 38 7.61 3.03 5.67
CA PHE A 38 7.02 4.32 5.33
C PHE A 38 5.90 4.73 6.30
N LEU A 39 5.05 3.79 6.70
CA LEU A 39 3.93 4.05 7.63
C LEU A 39 4.41 4.31 9.05
N HIS A 40 5.56 3.76 9.44
CA HIS A 40 6.26 4.03 10.70
C HIS A 40 7.23 5.22 10.59
N SER A 41 7.28 5.88 9.44
CA SER A 41 8.07 7.11 9.32
C SER A 41 7.40 8.23 10.13
N LYS A 42 8.24 9.12 10.68
CA LYS A 42 7.78 10.37 11.34
C LYS A 42 6.85 11.20 10.46
N GLU A 43 6.93 11.04 9.14
CA GLU A 43 6.10 11.74 8.17
C GLU A 43 4.64 11.27 8.20
N PHE A 44 4.40 10.02 8.60
CA PHE A 44 3.06 9.45 8.78
C PHE A 44 2.56 9.56 10.22
N GLU A 45 3.43 9.41 11.21
CA GLU A 45 3.07 9.61 12.62
C GLU A 45 2.52 11.02 12.88
N ASN A 46 3.12 12.04 12.25
CA ASN A 46 2.70 13.44 12.45
C ASN A 46 1.41 13.81 11.70
N LYS A 47 0.96 13.00 10.74
CA LYS A 47 -0.25 13.29 9.95
C LYS A 47 -1.55 12.96 10.67
N GLN A 48 -1.51 12.20 11.77
CA GLN A 48 -2.69 11.79 12.55
C GLN A 48 -3.85 11.29 11.65
N LEU A 49 -3.52 10.44 10.68
CA LEU A 49 -4.50 9.95 9.70
C LEU A 49 -5.66 9.25 10.41
N SER A 50 -6.87 9.48 9.92
CA SER A 50 -8.02 8.62 10.25
C SER A 50 -7.83 7.21 9.70
N ASP A 51 -8.56 6.23 10.24
CA ASP A 51 -8.50 4.84 9.74
C ASP A 51 -8.91 4.76 8.26
N THR A 52 -9.88 5.58 7.85
CA THR A 52 -10.32 5.67 6.45
C THR A 52 -9.23 6.19 5.52
N GLU A 53 -8.54 7.27 5.91
CA GLU A 53 -7.42 7.80 5.13
C GLU A 53 -6.25 6.82 5.08
N TYR A 54 -5.97 6.16 6.21
CA TYR A 54 -4.95 5.13 6.31
C TYR A 54 -5.21 3.99 5.34
N VAL A 55 -6.39 3.36 5.39
CA VAL A 55 -6.77 2.27 4.48
C VAL A 55 -6.78 2.73 3.02
N THR A 56 -7.24 3.95 2.75
CA THR A 56 -7.24 4.52 1.39
C THR A 56 -5.82 4.65 0.83
N ILE A 57 -4.84 5.03 1.65
CA ILE A 57 -3.44 5.06 1.26
C ILE A 57 -2.92 3.65 0.96
N LEU A 58 -3.30 2.64 1.74
CA LEU A 58 -2.90 1.25 1.47
C LEU A 58 -3.41 0.73 0.11
N TYR A 59 -4.67 0.98 -0.23
CA TYR A 59 -5.20 0.62 -1.56
C TYR A 59 -4.39 1.24 -2.70
N LYS A 60 -4.01 2.50 -2.55
CA LYS A 60 -3.22 3.22 -3.56
C LYS A 60 -1.80 2.67 -3.66
N THR A 61 -1.19 2.38 -2.53
CA THR A 61 0.20 1.92 -2.45
C THR A 61 0.35 0.48 -2.92
N PHE A 62 -0.50 -0.43 -2.46
CA PHE A 62 -0.40 -1.86 -2.79
C PHE A 62 -1.12 -2.20 -4.09
N LEU A 63 -2.31 -1.66 -4.33
CA LEU A 63 -3.17 -2.08 -5.44
C LEU A 63 -3.20 -1.08 -6.61
N GLY A 64 -2.63 0.12 -6.44
CA GLY A 64 -2.58 1.14 -7.48
C GLY A 64 -3.94 1.73 -7.85
N ARG A 65 -4.97 1.56 -7.00
CA ARG A 65 -6.36 1.97 -7.25
C ARG A 65 -6.99 2.63 -6.02
N GLU A 66 -8.09 3.34 -6.23
CA GLU A 66 -8.94 3.78 -5.11
C GLU A 66 -9.70 2.58 -4.53
N PRO A 67 -10.00 2.58 -3.21
CA PRO A 67 -10.81 1.53 -2.60
C PRO A 67 -12.26 1.56 -3.10
N GLU A 68 -12.87 0.38 -3.24
CA GLU A 68 -14.33 0.30 -3.25
C GLU A 68 -14.90 0.51 -1.85
N GLU A 69 -16.11 1.06 -1.75
CA GLU A 69 -16.77 1.35 -0.47
C GLU A 69 -16.86 0.13 0.45
N ALA A 70 -17.24 -1.03 -0.09
CA ALA A 70 -17.35 -2.27 0.68
C ALA A 70 -15.99 -2.72 1.24
N GLY A 71 -14.93 -2.64 0.42
CA GLY A 71 -13.58 -3.01 0.83
C GLY A 71 -13.00 -2.03 1.85
N LEU A 72 -13.24 -0.73 1.69
CA LEU A 72 -12.86 0.30 2.65
C LEU A 72 -13.51 0.06 4.00
N ASN A 73 -14.83 -0.10 4.01
CA ASN A 73 -15.60 -0.31 5.23
C ASN A 73 -15.18 -1.59 5.96
N TYR A 74 -14.89 -2.66 5.22
CA TYR A 74 -14.38 -3.89 5.81
C TYR A 74 -13.10 -3.66 6.61
N TRP A 75 -12.06 -3.10 6.00
CA TRP A 75 -10.77 -2.88 6.69
C TRP A 75 -10.88 -1.86 7.82
N VAL A 76 -11.62 -0.77 7.61
CA VAL A 76 -11.84 0.25 8.65
C VAL A 76 -12.57 -0.36 9.84
N SER A 77 -13.59 -1.20 9.61
CA SER A 77 -14.32 -1.84 10.70
C SER A 77 -13.45 -2.75 11.55
N LEU A 78 -12.49 -3.46 10.94
CA LEU A 78 -11.54 -4.33 11.65
C LEU A 78 -10.58 -3.52 12.53
N ILE A 79 -10.22 -2.30 12.13
CA ILE A 79 -9.42 -1.39 12.95
C ILE A 79 -10.27 -0.84 14.10
N GLN A 80 -11.45 -0.33 13.78
CA GLN A 80 -12.33 0.35 14.75
C GLN A 80 -12.88 -0.59 15.82
N ASN A 81 -13.14 -1.85 15.49
CA ASN A 81 -13.60 -2.85 16.46
C ASN A 81 -12.44 -3.52 17.22
N GLY A 82 -11.19 -3.15 16.93
CA GLY A 82 -10.00 -3.69 17.58
C GLY A 82 -9.62 -5.12 17.17
N SER A 83 -10.22 -5.66 16.11
CA SER A 83 -9.88 -7.00 15.60
C SER A 83 -8.52 -7.02 14.90
N MET A 84 -8.09 -5.89 14.34
CA MET A 84 -6.80 -5.73 13.70
C MET A 84 -6.19 -4.37 14.06
N THR A 85 -4.90 -4.37 14.33
CA THR A 85 -4.09 -3.16 14.33
C THR A 85 -3.85 -2.65 12.91
N ARG A 86 -3.46 -1.39 12.79
CA ARG A 86 -3.07 -0.80 11.50
C ARG A 86 -1.96 -1.59 10.81
N ASP A 87 -0.97 -2.05 11.55
CA ASP A 87 0.13 -2.89 11.03
C ASP A 87 -0.36 -4.25 10.53
N GLU A 88 -1.31 -4.88 11.22
CA GLU A 88 -1.91 -6.14 10.76
C GLU A 88 -2.71 -5.92 9.48
N VAL A 89 -3.36 -4.77 9.30
CA VAL A 89 -4.03 -4.43 8.05
C VAL A 89 -3.01 -4.33 6.91
N VAL A 90 -1.85 -3.72 7.11
CA VAL A 90 -0.76 -3.67 6.09
C VAL A 90 -0.36 -5.07 5.65
N LYS A 91 -0.17 -5.98 6.61
CA LYS A 91 0.11 -7.39 6.32
C LYS A 91 -1.02 -8.04 5.52
N GLY A 92 -2.27 -7.76 5.88
CA GLY A 92 -3.44 -8.21 5.12
C GLY A 92 -3.43 -7.77 3.65
N PHE A 93 -3.00 -6.54 3.35
CA PHE A 93 -2.84 -6.08 1.97
C PHE A 93 -1.67 -6.78 1.26
N ALA A 94 -0.52 -6.90 1.92
CA ALA A 94 0.66 -7.55 1.37
C ALA A 94 0.44 -9.05 1.08
N ASP A 95 -0.35 -9.73 1.90
CA ASP A 95 -0.70 -11.15 1.73
C ASP A 95 -1.97 -11.36 0.91
N SER A 96 -2.58 -10.29 0.41
CA SER A 96 -3.83 -10.41 -0.34
C SER A 96 -3.62 -11.16 -1.67
N PRO A 97 -4.57 -12.02 -2.08
CA PRO A 97 -4.54 -12.64 -3.41
C PRO A 97 -4.47 -11.60 -4.54
N GLU A 98 -5.11 -10.44 -4.34
CA GLU A 98 -5.08 -9.32 -5.29
C GLU A 98 -3.66 -8.78 -5.49
N PHE A 99 -2.95 -8.52 -4.40
CA PHE A 99 -1.58 -8.03 -4.50
C PHE A 99 -0.62 -9.06 -5.10
N ARG A 100 -0.77 -10.35 -4.75
CA ARG A 100 -0.03 -11.44 -5.41
C ARG A 100 -0.30 -11.50 -6.91
N ALA A 101 -1.54 -11.32 -7.35
CA ALA A 101 -1.89 -11.29 -8.77
C ALA A 101 -1.25 -10.09 -9.50
N ILE A 102 -1.16 -8.93 -8.82
CA ILE A 102 -0.45 -7.75 -9.32
C ILE A 102 1.04 -8.07 -9.49
N LEU A 103 1.71 -8.61 -8.47
CA LEU A 103 3.13 -8.98 -8.53
C LEU A 103 3.41 -9.98 -9.67
N SER A 104 2.57 -11.01 -9.80
CA SER A 104 2.68 -12.00 -10.87
C SER A 104 2.59 -11.38 -12.27
N ARG A 105 1.73 -10.36 -12.45
CA ARG A 105 1.61 -9.61 -13.71
C ARG A 105 2.89 -8.84 -14.08
N PHE A 106 3.70 -8.47 -13.09
CA PHE A 106 4.99 -7.80 -13.27
C PHE A 106 6.18 -8.76 -13.34
N GLY A 107 5.96 -10.07 -13.27
CA GLY A 107 7.01 -11.09 -13.37
C GLY A 107 7.86 -11.23 -12.09
N LEU A 108 7.30 -10.87 -10.94
CA LEU A 108 7.90 -11.05 -9.61
C LEU A 108 7.40 -12.32 -8.92
#